data_AF-A0A965RRH8-F1
#
_entry.id   AF-A0A965RRH8-F1
#
_cell.length_a   1.000
_cell.length_b   1.000
_cell.length_c   1.000
_cell.angle_alpha   90.00
_cell.angle_beta   90.00
_cell.angle_gamma   90.00
#
_symmetry.space_group_name_H-M   'P 1'
#
loop_
_entity.id
_entity.type
_entity.pdbx_description
1 polymer ?
#
loop_
_entity_poly.entity_id
_entity_poly.type
_entity_poly.pdbx_seq_one_letter_code
_entity_poly.pdbx_strand_id
1 'polypeptide(L)'
;MPTQEQETLEYPHLIVRARPSVYVRWKVEFVEKTEIILANGKFTPPFPNAFHEGVLKKEALDLAIEALITITRESGYRMCFVLSPTKCFYVEPDGRVEESSEPPSGGLQIDGTKKG
;
A
#
# COMPACT_ATOMS: atom_id res chain seq x y z
N MET A 1 -16.76 -12.55 -24.87
CA MET A 1 -16.49 -11.62 -23.76
C MET A 1 -15.10 -11.96 -23.25
N PRO A 2 -14.14 -11.04 -23.18
CA PRO A 2 -12.83 -11.36 -22.62
C PRO A 2 -13.03 -11.68 -21.15
N THR A 3 -12.64 -12.89 -20.76
CA THR A 3 -12.52 -13.30 -19.37
C THR A 3 -11.55 -12.32 -18.72
N GLN A 4 -12.05 -11.42 -17.87
CA GLN A 4 -11.17 -10.61 -17.04
C GLN A 4 -10.45 -11.58 -16.12
N GLU A 5 -9.15 -11.75 -16.36
CA GLU A 5 -8.26 -12.48 -15.46
C GLU A 5 -8.45 -11.87 -14.06
N GLN A 6 -8.96 -12.68 -13.13
CA GLN A 6 -9.06 -12.29 -11.74
C GLN A 6 -7.63 -12.20 -11.21
N GLU A 7 -7.01 -11.01 -11.27
CA GLU A 7 -5.73 -10.76 -10.63
C GLU A 7 -5.86 -11.04 -9.13
N THR A 8 -5.18 -12.07 -8.66
CA THR A 8 -5.04 -12.34 -7.24
C THR A 8 -4.35 -11.15 -6.58
N LEU A 9 -5.01 -10.54 -5.60
CA LEU A 9 -4.49 -9.39 -4.86
C LEU A 9 -3.23 -9.78 -4.08
N GLU A 10 -2.07 -9.28 -4.51
CA GLU A 10 -0.83 -9.39 -3.75
C GLU A 10 -0.81 -8.33 -2.62
N TYR A 11 -0.45 -8.79 -1.42
CA TYR A 11 -0.20 -7.93 -0.27
C TYR A 11 1.30 -7.98 0.11
N PRO A 12 1.86 -6.86 0.61
CA PRO A 12 1.21 -5.57 0.72
C PRO A 12 1.18 -4.81 -0.62
N HIS A 13 0.26 -3.86 -0.74
CA HIS A 13 0.24 -2.91 -1.86
C HIS A 13 -0.11 -1.50 -1.39
N LEU A 14 0.20 -0.51 -2.23
CA LEU A 14 -0.05 0.90 -1.94
C LEU A 14 -1.15 1.42 -2.87
N ILE A 15 -2.11 2.17 -2.35
CA ILE A 15 -3.09 2.89 -3.15
C ILE A 15 -2.75 4.37 -3.07
N VAL A 16 -2.41 4.96 -4.21
CA VAL A 16 -2.13 6.40 -4.33
C VAL A 16 -3.40 7.09 -4.82
N ARG A 17 -3.90 8.04 -4.04
CA ARG A 17 -5.05 8.88 -4.39
C ARG A 17 -4.56 10.24 -4.85
N ALA A 18 -4.31 10.37 -6.15
CA ALA A 18 -3.85 11.63 -6.75
C ALA A 18 -4.99 12.67 -6.86
N ARG A 19 -6.25 12.22 -6.95
CA ARG A 19 -7.47 13.06 -6.99
C ARG A 19 -8.62 12.36 -6.26
N PRO A 20 -9.73 13.05 -5.92
CA PRO A 20 -10.83 12.45 -5.17
C PRO A 20 -11.38 11.13 -5.72
N SER A 21 -11.35 10.94 -7.04
CA SER A 21 -11.84 9.77 -7.77
C SER A 21 -10.76 8.97 -8.51
N VAL A 22 -9.48 9.35 -8.41
CA VAL A 22 -8.38 8.70 -9.13
C VAL A 22 -7.50 7.95 -8.15
N TYR A 23 -7.63 6.63 -8.18
CA TYR A 23 -6.87 5.69 -7.37
C TYR A 23 -5.95 4.88 -8.27
N VAL A 24 -4.67 4.81 -7.94
CA VAL A 24 -3.68 4.00 -8.65
C VAL A 24 -3.08 3.03 -7.67
N ARG A 25 -3.08 1.73 -8.01
CA ARG A 25 -2.40 0.70 -7.23
C ARG A 25 -0.92 0.67 -7.59
N TRP A 26 -0.09 0.68 -6.57
CA TRP A 26 1.34 0.53 -6.67
C TRP A 26 1.76 -0.75 -5.96
N LYS A 27 2.67 -1.50 -6.58
CA LYS A 27 3.24 -2.71 -5.99
C LYS A 27 4.20 -2.31 -4.88
N VAL A 28 4.22 -3.08 -3.78
CA VAL A 28 5.19 -2.90 -2.70
C VAL A 28 6.16 -4.07 -2.68
N GLU A 29 7.44 -3.77 -2.81
CA GLU A 29 8.51 -4.76 -2.83
C GLU A 29 9.59 -4.34 -1.82
N PHE A 30 9.80 -5.12 -0.77
CA PHE A 30 10.89 -4.85 0.18
C PHE A 30 12.21 -5.37 -0.38
N VAL A 31 13.27 -4.56 -0.32
CA VAL A 31 14.58 -4.88 -0.90
C VAL A 31 15.70 -4.62 0.10
N GLU A 32 16.88 -5.20 -0.17
CA GLU A 32 18.09 -5.00 0.64
C GLU A 32 18.83 -3.69 0.36
N LYS A 33 18.32 -2.85 -0.55
CA LYS A 33 18.94 -1.56 -0.90
C LYS A 33 18.85 -0.59 0.28
N THR A 34 19.57 0.53 0.21
CA THR A 34 19.57 1.59 1.23
C THR A 34 18.58 2.71 0.94
N GLU A 35 18.03 2.77 -0.28
CA GLU A 35 17.20 3.89 -0.74
C GLU A 35 15.76 3.45 -0.97
N ILE A 36 14.84 4.35 -0.66
CA ILE A 36 13.42 4.21 -1.01
C ILE A 36 13.25 4.51 -2.50
N ILE A 37 12.63 3.60 -3.26
CA ILE A 37 12.36 3.81 -4.68
C ILE A 37 10.86 4.02 -4.90
N LEU A 38 10.51 5.14 -5.54
CA LEU A 38 9.17 5.41 -6.07
C LEU A 38 9.25 5.61 -7.57
N ALA A 39 8.98 4.55 -8.34
CA ALA A 39 9.05 4.62 -9.79
C ALA A 39 8.11 3.61 -10.42
N ASN A 40 7.54 3.95 -11.58
CA ASN A 40 6.78 3.04 -12.45
C ASN A 40 5.67 2.27 -11.71
N GLY A 41 4.96 2.92 -10.78
CA GLY A 41 3.91 2.26 -9.99
C GLY A 41 4.44 1.26 -8.97
N LYS A 42 5.68 1.43 -8.51
CA LYS A 42 6.28 0.63 -7.44
C LYS A 42 6.74 1.52 -6.29
N PHE A 43 6.50 1.06 -5.08
CA PHE A 43 7.08 1.57 -3.84
C PHE A 43 8.01 0.49 -3.27
N THR A 44 9.28 0.82 -3.10
CA THR A 44 10.30 -0.16 -2.71
C THR A 44 11.02 0.30 -1.44
N PRO A 45 10.48 0.00 -0.24
CA PRO A 45 11.13 0.33 1.02
C PRO A 45 12.36 -0.55 1.29
N PRO A 46 13.45 0.03 1.83
CA PRO A 46 14.67 -0.70 2.17
C PRO A 46 14.50 -1.47 3.49
N PHE A 47 14.25 -2.78 3.42
CA PHE A 47 14.24 -3.65 4.60
C PHE A 47 14.54 -5.11 4.25
N PRO A 48 15.76 -5.61 4.48
CA PRO A 48 16.08 -7.01 4.24
C PRO A 48 15.27 -7.91 5.18
N ASN A 49 14.76 -9.03 4.66
CA ASN A 49 13.95 -9.98 5.43
C ASN A 49 12.75 -9.31 6.15
N ALA A 50 12.04 -8.44 5.42
CA ALA A 50 10.86 -7.73 5.93
C ALA A 50 9.76 -8.66 6.44
N PHE A 51 9.72 -9.90 5.98
CA PHE A 51 8.73 -10.89 6.37
C PHE A 51 9.32 -11.95 7.29
N HIS A 52 8.54 -12.39 8.27
CA HIS A 52 8.76 -13.57 9.08
C HIS A 52 7.51 -14.45 8.97
N GLU A 53 7.65 -15.65 8.45
CA GLU A 53 6.51 -16.58 8.25
C GLU A 53 5.34 -15.97 7.45
N GLY A 54 5.65 -15.13 6.46
CA GLY A 54 4.64 -14.42 5.64
C GLY A 54 4.01 -13.20 6.31
N VAL A 55 4.40 -12.89 7.55
CA VAL A 55 3.94 -11.70 8.28
C VAL A 55 4.99 -10.59 8.16
N LEU A 56 4.54 -9.39 7.80
CA LEU A 56 5.41 -8.21 7.78
C LEU A 56 5.87 -7.87 9.20
N LYS A 57 7.18 -7.76 9.39
CA LYS A 57 7.79 -7.35 10.66
C LYS A 57 7.38 -5.92 11.00
N LYS A 58 7.24 -5.64 12.30
CA LYS A 58 6.83 -4.32 12.78
C LYS A 58 7.82 -3.24 12.35
N GLU A 59 9.11 -3.52 12.41
CA GLU A 59 10.18 -2.59 12.03
C GLU A 59 10.13 -2.25 10.53
N ALA A 60 9.80 -3.23 9.69
CA ALA A 60 9.62 -3.02 8.25
C ALA A 60 8.36 -2.19 7.96
N LEU A 61 7.29 -2.42 8.70
CA LEU A 61 6.06 -1.63 8.63
C LEU A 61 6.32 -0.18 9.06
N ASP A 62 6.96 0.03 10.21
CA ASP A 62 7.25 1.36 10.75
C ASP A 62 8.08 2.18 9.75
N LEU A 63 9.14 1.58 9.18
CA LEU A 63 9.97 2.23 8.15
C LEU A 63 9.21 2.51 6.86
N ALA A 64 8.33 1.60 6.43
CA ALA A 64 7.49 1.83 5.26
C ALA A 64 6.52 3.01 5.50
N ILE A 65 5.93 3.12 6.69
CA ILE A 65 5.03 4.22 7.05
C ILE A 65 5.79 5.54 7.14
N GLU A 66 6.98 5.57 7.75
CA GLU A 66 7.84 6.78 7.81
C GLU A 66 8.21 7.28 6.41
N ALA A 67 8.57 6.37 5.52
CA ALA A 67 8.80 6.68 4.11
C ALA A 67 7.56 7.31 3.47
N LEU A 68 6.39 6.69 3.66
CA LEU A 68 5.12 7.17 3.11
C LEU A 68 4.72 8.54 3.69
N ILE A 69 5.00 8.84 4.95
CA ILE A 69 4.77 10.17 5.52
C ILE A 69 5.60 11.23 4.77
N THR A 70 6.88 10.94 4.51
CA THR A 70 7.75 11.85 3.75
C THR A 70 7.22 12.06 2.34
N ILE A 71 6.89 10.97 1.65
CA ILE A 71 6.39 10.99 0.27
C ILE A 71 5.05 11.74 0.16
N THR A 72 4.11 11.48 1.07
CA THR A 72 2.78 12.12 1.05
C THR A 72 2.88 13.62 1.31
N ARG A 73 3.79 14.04 2.19
CA ARG A 73 4.11 15.47 2.42
C ARG A 73 4.69 16.14 1.18
N GLU A 74 5.64 15.50 0.52
CA GLU A 74 6.30 16.06 -0.67
C GLU A 74 5.39 16.10 -1.90
N SER A 75 4.61 15.04 -2.12
CA SER A 75 3.74 14.91 -3.29
C SER A 75 2.37 15.58 -3.13
N GLY A 76 1.91 15.78 -1.89
CA GLY A 76 0.55 16.23 -1.58
C GLY A 76 -0.53 15.16 -1.82
N TYR A 77 -0.15 13.93 -2.20
CA TYR A 77 -1.10 12.85 -2.44
C TYR A 77 -1.44 12.11 -1.15
N ARG A 78 -2.69 11.65 -1.05
CA ARG A 78 -3.11 10.73 0.01
C ARG A 78 -2.73 9.32 -0.38
N MET A 79 -2.25 8.53 0.56
CA MET A 79 -1.85 7.16 0.31
C MET A 79 -2.50 6.20 1.30
N CYS A 80 -2.81 4.99 0.85
CA CYS A 80 -3.32 3.92 1.71
C CYS A 80 -2.42 2.70 1.53
N PHE A 81 -1.71 2.31 2.59
CA PHE A 81 -0.87 1.13 2.61
C PHE A 81 -1.67 -0.08 3.09
N VAL A 82 -1.95 -1.01 2.19
CA VAL A 82 -2.84 -2.14 2.43
C VAL A 82 -2.01 -3.38 2.72
N LEU A 83 -2.17 -3.95 3.92
CA LEU A 83 -1.42 -5.12 4.38
C LEU A 83 -2.22 -6.42 4.24
N SER A 84 -3.54 -6.33 4.32
CA SER A 84 -4.46 -7.45 4.16
C SER A 84 -5.85 -6.93 3.78
N PRO A 85 -6.84 -7.80 3.50
CA PRO A 85 -8.22 -7.37 3.23
C PRO A 85 -8.85 -6.58 4.39
N THR A 86 -8.33 -6.71 5.61
CA THR A 86 -8.89 -6.13 6.83
C THR A 86 -7.90 -5.26 7.60
N LYS A 87 -6.79 -4.88 6.98
CA LYS A 87 -5.77 -4.03 7.62
C LYS A 87 -5.09 -3.11 6.63
N CYS A 88 -5.21 -1.81 6.85
CA CYS A 88 -4.55 -0.77 6.08
C CYS A 88 -4.20 0.46 6.93
N PHE A 89 -3.30 1.29 6.41
CA PHE A 89 -2.90 2.56 7.00
C PHE A 89 -3.11 3.68 5.99
N TYR A 90 -3.94 4.66 6.33
CA TYR A 90 -4.08 5.90 5.59
C TYR A 90 -3.01 6.88 6.04
N VAL A 91 -2.30 7.45 5.07
CA VAL A 91 -1.25 8.45 5.28
C VAL A 91 -1.69 9.72 4.56
N GLU A 92 -1.87 10.77 5.35
CA GLU A 92 -2.33 12.08 4.89
C GLU A 92 -1.14 13.04 4.67
N PRO A 93 -1.26 14.05 3.77
CA PRO A 93 -0.20 15.01 3.51
C PRO A 93 0.27 15.86 4.70
N ASP A 94 -0.52 15.95 5.78
CA ASP A 94 -0.10 16.59 7.04
C ASP A 94 0.82 15.67 7.89
N GLY A 95 0.99 14.41 7.47
CA GLY A 95 1.72 13.35 8.15
C GLY A 95 0.89 12.60 9.20
N ARG A 96 -0.43 12.82 9.25
CA ARG A 96 -1.33 11.99 10.06
C ARG A 96 -1.38 10.58 9.47
N VAL A 97 -1.32 9.59 10.35
CA VAL A 97 -1.48 8.17 10.00
C VAL A 97 -2.68 7.61 10.74
N GLU A 98 -3.55 6.90 10.03
CA GLU A 98 -4.77 6.31 10.58
C GLU A 98 -4.86 4.83 10.17
N GLU A 99 -4.91 3.93 11.15
CA GLU A 99 -5.17 2.50 10.91
C GLU A 99 -6.67 2.29 10.64
N SER A 100 -6.98 1.43 9.67
CA SER A 100 -8.36 1.08 9.32
C SER A 100 -8.46 -0.36 8.84
N SER A 101 -9.62 -0.97 9.07
CA SER A 101 -9.97 -2.28 8.51
C SER A 101 -10.57 -2.21 7.11
N GLU A 102 -10.85 -1.00 6.62
CA GLU A 102 -11.55 -0.78 5.37
C GLU A 102 -10.64 -0.04 4.37
N PRO A 103 -10.04 -0.74 3.40
CA PRO A 103 -9.33 -0.09 2.28
C PRO A 103 -10.30 0.76 1.42
N PRO A 104 -9.81 1.74 0.66
CA PRO A 104 -10.65 2.72 -0.03
C PRO A 104 -11.59 2.06 -1.06
N SER A 105 -12.88 2.33 -0.94
CA SER A 105 -13.98 1.74 -1.73
C SER A 105 -14.24 2.40 -3.09
N GLY A 106 -13.37 3.31 -3.54
CA GLY A 106 -13.58 4.22 -4.66
C GLY A 106 -13.47 3.67 -6.09
N GLY A 107 -13.75 2.37 -6.31
CA GLY A 107 -13.79 1.77 -7.65
C GLY A 107 -12.77 0.66 -7.93
N LEU A 108 -11.94 0.29 -6.95
CA LEU A 108 -11.27 -0.99 -6.96
C LEU A 108 -12.22 -2.01 -6.32
N GLN A 109 -12.78 -2.93 -7.10
CA GLN A 109 -13.44 -4.11 -6.53
C GLN A 109 -12.37 -4.93 -5.81
N ILE A 110 -12.42 -4.94 -4.48
CA ILE A 110 -11.53 -5.72 -3.62
C ILE A 110 -12.24 -7.04 -3.34
N ASP A 111 -12.46 -7.85 -4.37
CA ASP A 111 -13.09 -9.15 -4.19
C ASP A 111 -12.06 -10.19 -3.75
N GLY A 112 -11.93 -10.31 -2.42
CA GLY A 112 -11.40 -11.50 -1.76
C GLY A 112 -12.37 -12.10 -0.73
N THR A 113 -13.50 -11.44 -0.46
CA THR A 113 -14.45 -11.87 0.56
C THR A 113 -15.64 -12.53 -0.11
N LYS A 114 -15.57 -13.85 -0.33
CA LYS A 114 -16.79 -14.64 -0.51
C LYS A 114 -17.65 -14.43 0.73
N LYS A 115 -18.75 -13.68 0.60
CA LYS A 115 -19.86 -13.78 1.55
C LYS A 115 -20.44 -15.19 1.39
N GLY A 116 -20.27 -16.01 2.41
CA GLY A 116 -21.10 -17.19 2.62
C GLY A 116 -22.52 -16.80 3.00
#